data_AF-A0A8D8PLP2-F1
#
_entry.id   AF-A0A8D8PLP2-F1
#
_cell.length_a   1.000
_cell.length_b   1.000
_cell.length_c   1.000
_cell.angle_alpha   90.00
_cell.angle_beta   90.00
_cell.angle_gamma   90.00
#
_symmetry.space_group_name_H-M   'P 1'
#
loop_
_entity.id
_entity.type
_entity.pdbx_description
1 polymer ?
#
loop_
_entity_poly.entity_id
_entity_poly.type
_entity_poly.pdbx_seq_one_letter_code
_entity_poly.pdbx_strand_id
1 'polypeptide(L)'
;MPGTFSSTQLSLQVSTTNERSVYLSLLDDFCPSNDQNECQFVEADPEDIVHILWVQGEAAGFSTLKPKGCYIEEWMERYTMLTLDTIYVLPQYRRRGFVMSLLTELMRKHDGDHLGLSSPVSDSMFAVLHKFLLSNPQYRNQLWSIQFCGGEGERELIWYLIRRRNLANTAEP
;
A
#
# COMPACT_ATOMS: atom_id res chain seq x y z
N MET A 1 -38.15 9.20 4.72
CA MET A 1 -37.07 10.08 4.25
C MET A 1 -35.94 9.20 3.77
N PRO A 2 -35.69 9.07 2.45
CA PRO A 2 -34.54 8.33 1.95
C PRO A 2 -33.33 9.26 1.93
N GLY A 3 -32.17 8.82 2.43
CA GLY A 3 -30.94 9.61 2.28
C GLY A 3 -29.86 9.32 3.29
N THR A 4 -29.19 8.17 3.15
CA THR A 4 -27.77 8.08 3.52
C THR A 4 -27.12 7.01 2.64
N PHE A 5 -26.64 7.42 1.46
CA PHE A 5 -25.71 6.60 0.68
C PHE A 5 -24.35 6.64 1.41
N SER A 6 -24.09 5.62 2.22
CA SER A 6 -22.75 5.22 2.63
C SER A 6 -22.22 4.26 1.56
N SER A 7 -21.58 4.75 0.50
CA SER A 7 -21.03 3.88 -0.55
C SER A 7 -19.57 4.16 -0.86
N THR A 8 -18.72 4.04 0.16
CA THR A 8 -17.32 3.64 -0.06
C THR A 8 -17.25 2.16 0.28
N GLN A 9 -17.22 1.31 -0.75
CA GLN A 9 -17.08 -0.13 -0.59
C GLN A 9 -15.72 -0.49 -1.16
N LEU A 10 -14.75 -0.83 -0.29
CA LEU A 10 -13.60 -1.59 -0.74
C LEU A 10 -14.08 -3.01 -1.03
N SER A 11 -13.95 -3.47 -2.27
CA SER A 11 -14.09 -4.89 -2.55
C SER A 11 -12.81 -5.59 -2.07
N LEU A 12 -12.99 -6.61 -1.23
CA LEU A 12 -11.89 -7.27 -0.51
C LEU A 12 -11.17 -8.35 -1.32
N GLN A 13 -11.50 -8.54 -2.59
CA GLN A 13 -10.69 -9.32 -3.52
C GLN A 13 -11.21 -9.16 -4.95
N VAL A 14 -10.32 -8.98 -5.92
CA VAL A 14 -10.61 -9.21 -7.33
C VAL A 14 -10.82 -10.70 -7.53
N SER A 15 -12.02 -11.10 -7.90
CA SER A 15 -12.43 -12.50 -7.97
C SER A 15 -13.04 -12.88 -9.33
N THR A 16 -13.35 -11.89 -10.16
CA THR A 16 -13.98 -12.07 -11.47
C THR A 16 -13.11 -11.60 -12.61
N THR A 17 -13.33 -12.14 -13.82
CA THR A 17 -12.65 -11.69 -15.05
C THR A 17 -12.84 -10.19 -15.29
N ASN A 18 -14.05 -9.66 -15.03
CA ASN A 18 -14.34 -8.24 -15.19
C ASN A 18 -13.53 -7.36 -14.24
N GLU A 19 -13.44 -7.75 -12.95
CA GLU A 19 -12.62 -7.02 -11.99
C GLU A 19 -11.13 -7.09 -12.36
N ARG A 20 -10.65 -8.22 -12.89
CA ARG A 20 -9.26 -8.31 -13.39
C ARG A 20 -9.02 -7.33 -14.54
N SER A 21 -9.94 -7.22 -15.49
CA SER A 21 -9.83 -6.22 -16.58
C SER A 21 -9.82 -4.78 -16.06
N VAL A 22 -10.62 -4.46 -15.04
CA VAL A 22 -10.61 -3.13 -14.40
C VAL A 22 -9.27 -2.85 -13.73
N TYR A 23 -8.74 -3.82 -12.99
CA TYR A 23 -7.42 -3.73 -12.38
C TYR A 23 -6.32 -3.47 -13.42
N LEU A 24 -6.30 -4.25 -14.50
CA LEU A 24 -5.30 -4.08 -15.58
C LEU A 24 -5.40 -2.70 -16.25
N SER A 25 -6.62 -2.21 -16.49
CA SER A 25 -6.81 -0.86 -17.02
C SER A 25 -6.27 0.22 -16.07
N LEU A 26 -6.46 0.07 -14.76
CA LEU A 26 -5.92 1.02 -13.77
C LEU A 26 -4.39 0.94 -13.67
N LEU A 27 -3.82 -0.25 -13.87
CA LEU A 27 -2.38 -0.47 -13.90
C LEU A 27 -1.76 0.21 -15.13
N ASP A 28 -2.39 0.08 -16.29
CA ASP A 28 -1.95 0.74 -17.53
C ASP A 28 -2.05 2.28 -17.46
N ASP A 29 -3.03 2.80 -16.71
CA ASP A 29 -3.20 4.24 -16.47
C ASP A 29 -2.13 4.82 -15.51
N PHE A 30 -1.37 3.96 -14.82
CA PHE A 30 -0.34 4.42 -13.89
C PHE A 30 0.94 4.82 -14.64
N CYS A 31 1.38 6.06 -14.44
CA CYS A 31 2.64 6.57 -14.95
C CYS A 31 3.48 7.09 -13.77
N PRO A 32 4.61 6.45 -13.44
CA PRO A 32 5.43 6.82 -12.29
C PRO A 32 6.12 8.16 -12.51
N SER A 33 6.16 8.98 -11.46
CA SER A 33 6.96 10.20 -11.42
C SER A 33 8.36 9.93 -10.83
N ASN A 34 9.40 10.14 -11.63
CA ASN A 34 10.79 10.07 -11.16
C ASN A 34 11.08 11.05 -10.01
N ASP A 35 10.43 12.22 -10.03
CA ASP A 35 10.59 13.26 -9.01
C ASP A 35 9.91 12.92 -7.66
N GLN A 36 9.14 11.83 -7.60
CA GLN A 36 8.44 11.39 -6.40
C GLN A 36 8.94 10.04 -5.87
N ASN A 37 10.07 9.56 -6.39
CA ASN A 37 10.62 8.24 -6.09
C ASN A 37 9.57 7.13 -6.30
N GLU A 38 8.75 7.27 -7.34
CA GLU A 38 7.80 6.24 -7.78
C GLU A 38 8.49 5.29 -8.77
N CYS A 39 8.10 4.02 -8.73
CA CYS A 39 8.57 3.01 -9.67
C CYS A 39 7.40 2.47 -10.49
N GLN A 40 7.69 1.93 -11.67
CA GLN A 40 6.68 1.26 -12.48
C GLN A 40 6.12 0.06 -11.70
N PHE A 41 4.80 -0.02 -11.62
CA PHE A 41 4.13 -1.19 -11.07
C PHE A 41 4.05 -2.29 -12.13
N VAL A 42 4.15 -3.53 -11.67
CA VAL A 42 3.98 -4.73 -12.48
C VAL A 42 2.65 -5.39 -12.14
N GLU A 43 2.21 -6.31 -13.00
CA GLU A 43 1.01 -7.10 -12.74
C GLU A 43 1.21 -7.97 -11.49
N ALA A 44 0.14 -8.10 -10.70
CA ALA A 44 0.12 -8.91 -9.51
C ALA A 44 0.23 -10.41 -9.84
N ASP A 45 0.98 -11.13 -9.00
CA ASP A 45 1.15 -12.58 -9.13
C ASP A 45 -0.19 -13.30 -8.87
N PRO A 46 -0.37 -14.55 -9.34
CA PRO A 46 -1.61 -15.30 -9.10
C PRO A 46 -1.98 -15.46 -7.62
N GLU A 47 -0.97 -15.52 -6.74
CA GLU A 47 -1.11 -15.65 -5.30
C GLU A 47 -1.33 -14.31 -4.58
N ASP A 48 -1.16 -13.18 -5.28
CA ASP A 48 -1.36 -11.85 -4.71
C ASP A 48 -2.86 -11.55 -4.53
N ILE A 49 -3.16 -10.78 -3.49
CA ILE A 49 -4.50 -10.28 -3.25
C ILE A 49 -4.61 -8.89 -3.88
N VAL A 50 -5.46 -8.75 -4.89
CA VAL A 50 -5.77 -7.45 -5.51
C VAL A 50 -7.08 -6.90 -4.94
N HIS A 51 -7.08 -5.64 -4.54
CA HIS A 51 -8.28 -4.89 -4.16
C HIS A 51 -8.52 -3.74 -5.13
N ILE A 52 -9.78 -3.53 -5.50
CA ILE A 52 -10.18 -2.34 -6.27
C ILE A 52 -10.91 -1.38 -5.33
N LEU A 53 -10.49 -0.12 -5.37
CA LEU A 53 -11.18 0.97 -4.70
C LEU A 53 -12.33 1.42 -5.58
N TRP A 54 -13.56 1.23 -5.13
CA TRP A 54 -14.75 1.75 -5.80
C TRP A 54 -15.27 3.01 -5.11
N VAL A 55 -15.51 4.06 -5.89
CA VAL A 55 -16.09 5.32 -5.43
C VAL A 55 -17.32 5.61 -6.28
N GLN A 56 -18.50 5.55 -5.67
CA GLN A 56 -19.78 5.80 -6.37
C GLN A 56 -20.00 4.92 -7.61
N GLY A 57 -19.47 3.69 -7.59
CA GLY A 57 -19.58 2.73 -8.70
C GLY A 57 -18.48 2.84 -9.75
N GLU A 58 -17.60 3.84 -9.65
CA GLU A 58 -16.42 3.99 -10.51
C GLU A 58 -15.17 3.41 -9.86
N ALA A 59 -14.31 2.79 -10.67
CA ALA A 59 -13.01 2.31 -10.22
C ALA A 59 -12.07 3.51 -10.01
N ALA A 60 -11.66 3.73 -8.77
CA ALA A 60 -10.89 4.90 -8.35
C ALA A 60 -9.42 4.61 -8.07
N GLY A 61 -9.03 3.33 -8.04
CA GLY A 61 -7.69 2.89 -7.70
C GLY A 61 -7.65 1.42 -7.35
N PHE A 62 -6.46 0.93 -6.97
CA PHE A 62 -6.25 -0.44 -6.54
C PHE A 62 -5.14 -0.55 -5.49
N SER A 63 -5.06 -1.70 -4.85
CA SER A 63 -3.90 -2.10 -4.06
C SER A 63 -3.60 -3.58 -4.27
N THR A 64 -2.34 -3.97 -4.17
CA THR A 64 -1.92 -5.38 -4.15
C THR A 64 -1.32 -5.71 -2.79
N LEU A 65 -1.62 -6.89 -2.27
CA LEU A 65 -1.06 -7.42 -1.04
C LEU A 65 -0.41 -8.77 -1.34
N LYS A 66 0.79 -8.97 -0.82
CA LYS A 66 1.50 -10.25 -0.84
C LYS A 66 1.26 -10.95 0.49
N PRO A 67 0.54 -12.08 0.53
CA PRO A 67 0.25 -12.78 1.77
C PRO A 67 1.52 -13.29 2.44
N LYS A 68 1.54 -13.28 3.78
CA LYS A 68 2.60 -13.93 4.55
C LYS A 68 2.71 -15.40 4.17
N GLY A 69 3.91 -15.87 3.89
CA GLY A 69 4.20 -17.24 3.49
C GLY A 69 4.04 -17.52 1.99
N CYS A 70 3.57 -16.54 1.21
CA CYS A 70 3.56 -16.63 -0.25
C CYS A 70 4.98 -16.84 -0.77
N TYR A 71 5.16 -17.86 -1.61
CA TYR A 71 6.45 -18.22 -2.18
C TYR A 71 6.67 -17.47 -3.48
N ILE A 72 7.86 -16.92 -3.66
CA ILE A 72 8.29 -16.24 -4.88
C ILE A 72 9.40 -17.05 -5.52
N GLU A 73 9.15 -17.49 -6.75
CA GLU A 73 10.03 -18.43 -7.45
C GLU A 73 11.37 -17.80 -7.82
N GLU A 74 11.37 -16.53 -8.26
CA GLU A 74 12.58 -15.85 -8.75
C GLU A 74 13.62 -15.64 -7.64
N TRP A 75 13.20 -15.66 -6.38
CA TRP A 75 14.00 -15.34 -5.19
C TRP A 75 14.17 -16.60 -4.33
N MET A 76 13.44 -17.69 -4.64
CA MET A 76 13.34 -18.92 -3.85
C MET A 76 13.01 -18.69 -2.37
N GLU A 77 12.18 -17.68 -2.10
CA GLU A 77 11.89 -17.19 -0.75
C GLU A 77 10.39 -17.09 -0.47
N ARG A 78 10.04 -16.85 0.80
CA ARG A 78 8.66 -16.62 1.25
C ARG A 78 8.54 -15.32 1.99
N TYR A 79 7.47 -14.57 1.71
CA TYR A 79 7.16 -13.36 2.46
C TYR A 79 7.05 -13.63 3.96
N THR A 80 7.82 -12.90 4.77
CA THR A 80 7.86 -13.11 6.23
C THR A 80 6.70 -12.43 6.96
N MET A 81 5.99 -11.53 6.27
CA MET A 81 4.83 -10.78 6.77
C MET A 81 3.86 -10.44 5.64
N LEU A 82 2.62 -10.07 5.99
CA LEU A 82 1.71 -9.50 5.01
C LEU A 82 2.34 -8.20 4.49
N THR A 83 2.36 -8.02 3.18
CA THR A 83 3.02 -6.86 2.56
C THR A 83 2.05 -6.14 1.66
N LEU A 84 1.85 -4.83 1.90
CA LEU A 84 1.21 -3.92 0.94
C LEU A 84 2.23 -3.58 -0.13
N ASP A 85 2.07 -4.21 -1.28
CA ASP A 85 3.07 -4.17 -2.34
C ASP A 85 2.87 -2.96 -3.25
N THR A 86 1.67 -2.80 -3.78
CA THR A 86 1.30 -1.66 -4.62
C THR A 86 0.08 -0.94 -4.04
N ILE A 87 0.07 0.38 -4.17
CA ILE A 87 -1.13 1.17 -3.97
C ILE A 87 -1.21 2.31 -4.97
N TYR A 88 -2.34 2.41 -5.65
CA TYR A 88 -2.60 3.47 -6.61
C TYR A 88 -4.01 4.02 -6.44
N VAL A 89 -4.11 5.35 -6.46
CA VAL A 89 -5.38 6.07 -6.51
C VAL A 89 -5.29 7.06 -7.64
N LEU A 90 -6.28 7.03 -8.53
CA LEU A 90 -6.39 7.93 -9.67
C LEU A 90 -6.36 9.40 -9.17
N PRO A 91 -5.67 10.33 -9.88
CA PRO A 91 -5.45 11.69 -9.41
C PRO A 91 -6.71 12.44 -8.93
N GLN A 92 -7.83 12.30 -9.64
CA GLN A 92 -9.11 12.94 -9.31
C GLN A 92 -9.75 12.43 -8.00
N TYR A 93 -9.33 11.26 -7.53
CA TYR A 93 -9.79 10.62 -6.30
C TYR A 93 -8.80 10.77 -5.12
N ARG A 94 -7.61 11.35 -5.34
CA ARG A 94 -6.60 11.56 -4.28
C ARG A 94 -7.05 12.60 -3.25
N ARG A 95 -6.35 12.63 -2.10
CA ARG A 95 -6.57 13.53 -0.96
C ARG A 95 -7.94 13.39 -0.26
N ARG A 96 -8.64 12.27 -0.47
CA ARG A 96 -9.91 11.93 0.18
C ARG A 96 -9.78 10.94 1.35
N GLY A 97 -8.56 10.58 1.73
CA GLY A 97 -8.29 9.71 2.88
C GLY A 97 -8.35 8.21 2.59
N PHE A 98 -8.57 7.76 1.36
CA PHE A 98 -8.72 6.34 1.03
C PHE A 98 -7.56 5.46 1.49
N VAL A 99 -6.31 5.89 1.25
CA VAL A 99 -5.12 5.16 1.70
C VAL A 99 -5.03 5.06 3.23
N MET A 100 -5.38 6.14 3.94
CA MET A 100 -5.42 6.14 5.41
C MET A 100 -6.45 5.15 5.94
N SER A 101 -7.63 5.09 5.30
CA SER A 101 -8.67 4.12 5.64
C SER A 101 -8.22 2.68 5.39
N LEU A 102 -7.57 2.42 4.25
CA LEU A 102 -7.00 1.10 3.94
C LEU A 102 -5.96 0.69 4.99
N LEU A 103 -4.99 1.56 5.33
CA LEU A 103 -3.99 1.26 6.35
C LEU A 103 -4.64 0.98 7.71
N THR A 104 -5.64 1.76 8.10
CA THR A 104 -6.39 1.54 9.35
C THR A 104 -7.09 0.18 9.34
N GLU A 105 -7.73 -0.18 8.22
CA GLU A 105 -8.40 -1.46 8.08
C GLU A 105 -7.43 -2.65 8.12
N LEU A 106 -6.30 -2.55 7.41
CA LEU A 106 -5.25 -3.59 7.42
C LEU A 106 -4.69 -3.79 8.83
N MET A 107 -4.26 -2.71 9.49
CA MET A 107 -3.74 -2.80 10.85
C MET A 107 -4.77 -3.33 11.85
N ARG A 108 -6.06 -3.00 11.68
CA ARG A 108 -7.13 -3.52 12.54
C ARG A 108 -7.42 -5.01 12.30
N LYS A 109 -7.37 -5.47 11.04
CA LYS A 109 -7.62 -6.89 10.69
C LYS A 109 -6.47 -7.79 11.13
N HIS A 110 -5.26 -7.25 11.15
CA HIS A 110 -4.03 -7.95 11.50
C HIS A 110 -3.45 -7.37 12.81
N ASP A 111 -4.32 -7.09 13.78
CA ASP A 111 -3.90 -6.45 15.02
C ASP A 111 -2.89 -7.33 15.78
N GLY A 112 -1.75 -6.74 16.14
CA GLY A 112 -0.63 -7.44 16.75
C GLY A 112 0.38 -8.05 15.78
N ASP A 113 0.10 -8.10 14.47
CA ASP A 113 1.05 -8.53 13.45
C ASP A 113 1.85 -7.36 12.85
N HIS A 114 2.92 -7.70 12.14
CA HIS A 114 3.70 -6.75 11.35
C HIS A 114 3.11 -6.63 9.93
N LEU A 115 3.13 -5.41 9.39
CA LEU A 115 2.79 -5.12 8.00
C LEU A 115 4.02 -4.57 7.28
N GLY A 116 4.36 -5.21 6.17
CA GLY A 116 5.38 -4.75 5.23
C GLY A 116 4.81 -3.80 4.20
N LEU A 117 5.65 -2.92 3.68
CA LEU A 117 5.44 -2.16 2.46
C LEU A 117 6.61 -2.43 1.52
N SER A 118 6.34 -2.83 0.28
CA SER A 118 7.40 -3.06 -0.70
C SER A 118 8.18 -1.77 -0.97
N SER A 119 9.50 -1.91 -1.07
CA SER A 119 10.42 -0.86 -1.46
C SER A 119 10.57 -0.81 -2.99
N PRO A 120 10.74 0.38 -3.60
CA PRO A 120 10.85 1.70 -2.97
C PRO A 120 9.50 2.25 -2.51
N VAL A 121 9.52 2.92 -1.35
CA VAL A 121 8.38 3.71 -0.87
C VAL A 121 8.48 5.12 -1.45
N SER A 122 7.45 5.56 -2.17
CA SER A 122 7.39 6.91 -2.76
C SER A 122 7.32 8.01 -1.70
N ASP A 123 7.71 9.23 -2.07
CA ASP A 123 7.67 10.36 -1.14
C ASP A 123 6.23 10.70 -0.73
N SER A 124 5.27 10.56 -1.66
CA SER A 124 3.85 10.73 -1.38
C SER A 124 3.34 9.70 -0.37
N MET A 125 3.79 8.45 -0.47
CA MET A 125 3.44 7.40 0.49
C MET A 125 4.11 7.63 1.85
N PHE A 126 5.36 8.09 1.90
CA PHE A 126 6.01 8.49 3.15
C PHE A 126 5.24 9.59 3.88
N ALA A 127 4.71 10.59 3.16
CA ALA A 127 3.87 11.62 3.77
C ALA A 127 2.59 11.05 4.40
N VAL A 128 1.95 10.08 3.72
CA VAL A 128 0.77 9.37 4.25
C VAL A 128 1.12 8.54 5.48
N LEU A 129 2.19 7.73 5.42
CA LEU A 129 2.67 6.91 6.53
C LEU A 129 3.07 7.75 7.74
N HIS A 130 3.71 8.89 7.52
CA HIS A 130 4.04 9.83 8.58
C HIS A 130 2.79 10.33 9.29
N LYS A 131 1.78 10.80 8.55
CA LYS A 131 0.51 11.21 9.13
C LYS A 131 -0.18 10.05 9.86
N PHE A 132 -0.18 8.85 9.29
CA PHE A 132 -0.76 7.66 9.90
C PHE A 132 -0.11 7.32 11.24
N LEU A 133 1.22 7.29 11.31
CA LEU A 133 1.99 6.95 12.51
C LEU A 133 2.04 8.07 13.57
N LEU A 134 1.76 9.32 13.18
CA LEU A 134 1.51 10.39 14.14
C LEU A 134 0.18 10.17 14.86
N SER A 135 -0.88 9.85 14.12
CA SER A 135 -2.21 9.59 14.67
C SER A 135 -2.33 8.24 15.40
N ASN A 136 -1.47 7.28 15.06
CA ASN A 136 -1.51 5.92 15.61
C ASN A 136 -0.12 5.48 16.15
N PRO A 137 0.32 6.02 17.30
CA PRO A 137 1.64 5.72 17.86
C PRO A 137 1.89 4.22 18.13
N GLN A 138 0.83 3.46 18.40
CA GLN A 138 0.89 2.03 18.67
C GLN A 138 1.39 1.20 17.48
N TYR A 139 1.34 1.72 16.25
CA TYR A 139 1.78 1.01 15.04
C TYR A 139 3.22 1.34 14.61
N ARG A 140 3.94 2.20 15.35
CA ARG A 140 5.29 2.67 14.98
C ARG A 140 6.35 1.56 14.93
N ASN A 141 6.13 0.46 15.64
CA ASN A 141 6.98 -0.73 15.65
C ASN A 141 6.39 -1.90 14.81
N GLN A 142 5.33 -1.64 14.04
CA GLN A 142 4.63 -2.68 13.28
C GLN A 142 4.67 -2.46 11.77
N LEU A 143 5.00 -1.25 11.29
CA LEU A 143 5.14 -0.94 9.87
C LEU A 143 6.60 -0.98 9.42
N TRP A 144 6.88 -1.75 8.38
CA TRP A 144 8.22 -1.98 7.84
C TRP A 144 8.26 -1.64 6.35
N SER A 145 9.31 -0.96 5.90
CA SER A 145 9.71 -1.00 4.48
C SER A 145 10.47 -2.30 4.31
N ILE A 146 10.13 -3.08 3.29
CA ILE A 146 10.81 -4.33 3.01
C ILE A 146 11.38 -4.34 1.60
N GLN A 147 12.55 -4.94 1.45
CA GLN A 147 13.10 -5.42 0.20
C GLN A 147 12.90 -6.94 0.15
N PHE A 148 12.96 -7.53 -1.05
CA PHE A 148 12.82 -8.98 -1.21
C PHE A 148 11.55 -9.49 -0.51
N CYS A 149 11.63 -10.60 0.21
CA CYS A 149 10.52 -11.15 0.97
C CYS A 149 10.45 -10.63 2.42
N GLY A 150 11.26 -9.63 2.76
CA GLY A 150 11.30 -9.03 4.10
C GLY A 150 11.99 -9.92 5.14
N GLY A 151 13.02 -10.65 4.73
CA GLY A 151 13.88 -11.43 5.60
C GLY A 151 14.63 -10.59 6.63
N GLU A 152 15.45 -11.26 7.44
CA GLU A 152 16.35 -10.56 8.36
C GLU A 152 17.39 -9.76 7.58
N GLY A 153 17.55 -8.47 7.91
CA GLY A 153 18.43 -7.56 7.16
C GLY A 153 17.78 -6.88 5.95
N GLU A 154 16.60 -7.33 5.51
CA GLU A 154 15.90 -6.82 4.33
C GLU A 154 14.74 -5.88 4.67
N ARG A 155 14.65 -5.46 5.93
CA ARG A 155 13.53 -4.66 6.43
C ARG A 155 14.02 -3.54 7.34
N GLU A 156 13.42 -2.36 7.16
CA GLU A 156 13.66 -1.18 7.99
C GLU A 156 12.33 -0.65 8.54
N LEU A 157 12.28 -0.27 9.81
CA LEU A 157 11.08 0.34 10.40
C LEU A 157 10.73 1.64 9.67
N ILE A 158 9.50 1.75 9.17
CA ILE A 158 9.02 2.96 8.48
C ILE A 158 9.16 4.19 9.38
N TRP A 159 8.85 4.05 10.67
CA TRP A 159 8.99 5.15 11.62
C TRP A 159 10.44 5.67 11.70
N TYR A 160 11.42 4.77 11.70
CA TYR A 160 12.83 5.14 11.71
C TYR A 160 13.23 5.84 10.41
N LEU A 161 12.80 5.31 9.26
CA LEU A 161 13.04 5.92 7.94
C LEU A 161 12.50 7.35 7.85
N ILE A 162 11.29 7.60 8.35
CA ILE A 162 10.69 8.94 8.40
C ILE A 162 11.52 9.88 9.26
N ARG A 163 11.93 9.44 10.45
CA ARG A 163 12.75 10.27 11.36
C ARG A 163 14.11 10.60 10.73
N ARG A 164 14.75 9.64 10.07
CA ARG A 164 16.01 9.83 9.36
C ARG A 164 15.87 10.84 8.22
N ARG A 165 14.84 10.72 7.38
CA ARG A 165 14.52 11.67 6.30
C ARG A 165 14.29 13.09 6.83
N ASN A 166 13.47 13.24 7.86
CA ASN A 166 13.18 14.55 8.44
C ASN A 166 14.44 15.23 9.00
N LEU A 167 15.33 14.48 9.65
CA LEU A 167 16.60 15.01 10.16
C LEU A 167 17.50 15.52 9.04
N ALA A 168 17.62 14.76 7.94
CA ALA A 168 18.39 15.16 6.77
C ALA A 168 17.86 16.47 6.15
N ASN A 169 16.53 16.60 6.02
CA ASN A 169 15.91 17.81 5.47
C ASN A 169 16.09 19.06 6.36
N THR A 170 16.27 18.90 7.68
CA THR A 170 16.63 20.01 8.57
C THR A 170 18.12 20.35 8.58
N ALA A 171 18.98 19.52 7.99
CA ALA A 171 20.43 19.70 7.98
C ALA A 171 20.93 20.39 6.69
N GLU A 172 20.07 20.57 5.69
CA GLU A 172 20.36 21.39 4.49
C GLU A 172 19.97 22.86 4.76
N PRO A 173 20.91 23.83 4.61
CA PRO A 173 20.69 25.24 4.90
C PRO A 173 19.86 25.99 3.86
#